data_AF-A0A2E3BZV3-F1
#
_entry.id   AF-A0A2E3BZV3-F1
#
_cell.length_a   1.000
_cell.length_b   1.000
_cell.length_c   1.000
_cell.angle_alpha   90.00
_cell.angle_beta   90.00
_cell.angle_gamma   90.00
#
_symmetry.space_group_name_H-M   'P 1'
#
loop_
_entity.id
_entity.type
_entity.pdbx_description
1 polymer ?
#
loop_
_entity_poly.entity_id
_entity_poly.type
_entity_poly.pdbx_seq_one_letter_code
_entity_poly.pdbx_strand_id
1 'polypeptide(L)'
;MSEKVIGIYTIKGVNGKSAVKVKHLETFVMKEDDKVRDSLVDSFFIMQERQIYVEVFACNITSEYLMSSKKQPVYSFVVYYYKQLLKVELFRIYLNFELTEDIKSEEELLNNDINGKFITEIMIEGKTKTLDKNIDVFEGDENIIKTFKSFLKTKAMKSMLIKLADDTDSKREKYYGLDYSNAKPPEITFSLRKDKKDL
;
A
#
# COMPACT_ATOMS: atom_id res chain seq x y z
N MET A 1 -23.57 -12.92 -13.91
CA MET A 1 -22.45 -12.03 -13.54
C MET A 1 -22.97 -10.61 -13.61
N SER A 2 -23.07 -9.90 -12.48
CA SER A 2 -23.51 -8.51 -12.46
C SER A 2 -22.34 -7.59 -12.75
N GLU A 3 -22.43 -6.83 -13.84
CA GLU A 3 -21.48 -5.77 -14.18
C GLU A 3 -21.94 -4.46 -13.51
N LYS A 4 -21.02 -3.71 -12.91
CA LYS A 4 -21.31 -2.43 -12.27
C LYS A 4 -20.37 -1.34 -12.76
N VAL A 5 -20.93 -0.20 -13.15
CA VAL A 5 -20.14 0.99 -13.50
C VAL A 5 -19.65 1.64 -12.20
N ILE A 6 -18.35 1.78 -12.04
CA ILE A 6 -17.72 2.37 -10.85
C ILE A 6 -16.75 3.48 -11.28
N GLY A 7 -16.84 4.62 -10.60
CA GLY A 7 -15.86 5.70 -10.72
C GLY A 7 -14.69 5.48 -9.77
N ILE A 8 -13.47 5.78 -10.23
CA ILE A 8 -12.26 5.78 -9.41
C ILE A 8 -11.81 7.20 -9.16
N TYR A 9 -11.47 7.47 -7.90
CA TYR A 9 -11.02 8.76 -7.43
C TYR A 9 -9.72 8.60 -6.65
N THR A 10 -9.02 9.71 -6.47
CA THR A 10 -7.89 9.81 -5.56
C THR A 10 -8.04 11.05 -4.70
N ILE A 11 -7.54 10.99 -3.48
CA ILE A 11 -7.53 12.11 -2.54
C ILE A 11 -6.14 12.74 -2.56
N LYS A 12 -6.08 14.05 -2.78
CA LYS A 12 -4.82 14.80 -2.76
C LYS A 12 -4.85 15.86 -1.68
N GLY A 13 -3.83 15.89 -0.83
CA GLY A 13 -3.69 16.96 0.15
C GLY A 13 -3.43 18.31 -0.52
N VAL A 14 -3.99 19.38 0.05
CA VAL A 14 -3.76 20.75 -0.39
C VAL A 14 -2.56 21.31 0.35
N ASN A 15 -1.54 21.72 -0.39
CA ASN A 15 -0.27 22.16 0.19
C ASN A 15 -0.45 23.32 1.19
N GLY A 16 0.14 23.19 2.38
CA GLY A 16 0.07 24.14 3.47
C GLY A 16 -1.27 24.19 4.20
N LYS A 17 -2.21 23.28 3.93
CA LYS A 17 -3.54 23.24 4.57
C LYS A 17 -3.84 21.89 5.20
N SER A 18 -4.77 21.87 6.14
CA SER A 18 -5.46 20.66 6.61
C SER A 18 -6.70 20.39 5.75
N ALA A 19 -6.48 20.27 4.44
CA ALA A 19 -7.53 20.11 3.46
C ALA A 19 -7.10 19.13 2.37
N VAL A 20 -8.08 18.53 1.69
CA VAL A 20 -7.86 17.68 0.53
C VAL A 20 -8.73 18.10 -0.63
N LYS A 21 -8.34 17.67 -1.83
CA LYS A 21 -9.15 17.73 -3.04
C LYS A 21 -9.35 16.33 -3.58
N VAL A 22 -10.60 16.00 -3.93
CA VAL A 22 -10.92 14.74 -4.60
C VAL A 22 -10.73 14.93 -6.10
N LYS A 23 -10.03 14.00 -6.73
CA LYS A 23 -9.84 13.98 -8.18
C LYS A 23 -10.41 12.69 -8.75
N HIS A 24 -11.38 12.81 -9.66
CA HIS A 24 -11.80 11.71 -10.51
C HIS A 24 -10.66 11.31 -11.47
N LEU A 25 -10.39 10.01 -11.56
CA LEU A 25 -9.35 9.46 -12.40
C LEU A 25 -9.96 8.83 -13.66
N GLU A 26 -10.89 7.91 -13.48
CA GLU A 26 -11.50 7.16 -14.56
C GLU A 26 -12.82 6.52 -14.12
N THR A 27 -13.60 6.03 -15.08
CA THR A 27 -14.82 5.26 -14.85
C THR A 27 -14.76 4.00 -15.68
N PHE A 28 -15.01 2.84 -15.08
CA PHE A 28 -15.02 1.58 -15.81
C PHE A 28 -16.07 0.60 -15.28
N VAL A 29 -16.35 -0.42 -16.07
CA VAL A 29 -17.26 -1.51 -15.72
C VAL A 29 -16.47 -2.56 -14.96
N MET A 30 -16.75 -2.69 -13.66
CA MET A 30 -16.17 -3.71 -12.80
C MET A 30 -16.99 -4.99 -12.83
N LYS A 31 -16.27 -6.12 -12.89
CA LYS A 31 -16.76 -7.47 -12.58
C LYS A 31 -16.54 -7.76 -11.09
N GLU A 32 -17.22 -8.79 -10.55
CA GLU A 32 -17.16 -9.14 -9.12
C GLU A 32 -15.73 -9.35 -8.58
N ASP A 33 -14.82 -9.87 -9.40
CA ASP A 33 -13.43 -10.16 -9.00
C ASP A 33 -12.43 -9.03 -9.34
N ASP A 34 -12.89 -7.96 -9.98
CA ASP A 34 -12.01 -6.86 -10.34
C ASP A 34 -11.53 -6.12 -9.09
N LYS A 35 -10.25 -5.74 -9.08
CA LYS A 35 -9.64 -5.00 -7.99
C LYS A 35 -9.11 -3.68 -8.49
N VAL A 36 -9.48 -2.61 -7.79
CA VAL A 36 -8.86 -1.30 -7.97
C VAL A 36 -7.45 -1.36 -7.39
N ARG A 37 -6.46 -1.02 -8.21
CA ARG A 37 -5.06 -0.98 -7.78
C ARG A 37 -4.69 0.45 -7.45
N ASP A 38 -3.92 0.63 -6.39
CA ASP A 38 -3.32 1.92 -6.06
C ASP A 38 -2.18 2.24 -7.04
N SER A 39 -1.84 3.53 -7.15
CA SER A 39 -0.79 4.00 -8.05
C SER A 39 0.55 4.04 -7.32
N LEU A 40 1.56 3.33 -7.82
CA LEU A 40 2.93 3.39 -7.25
C LEU A 40 3.52 4.78 -7.52
N VAL A 41 4.00 5.45 -6.46
CA VAL A 41 4.54 6.81 -6.53
C VAL A 41 6.04 6.84 -6.23
N ASP A 42 6.49 6.05 -5.26
CA ASP A 42 7.91 5.97 -4.89
C ASP A 42 8.25 4.58 -4.35
N SER A 43 9.54 4.24 -4.35
CA SER A 43 10.05 3.06 -3.65
C SER A 43 11.46 3.29 -3.14
N PHE A 44 11.78 2.76 -1.96
CA PHE A 44 13.11 2.92 -1.38
C PHE A 44 13.47 1.81 -0.39
N PHE A 45 14.77 1.51 -0.29
CA PHE A 45 15.29 0.63 0.75
C PHE A 45 15.37 1.33 2.11
N ILE A 46 14.91 0.63 3.15
CA ILE A 46 15.16 1.00 4.56
C ILE A 46 16.47 0.35 5.02
N MET A 47 16.67 -0.92 4.67
CA MET A 47 17.83 -1.76 5.00
C MET A 47 18.13 -2.69 3.83
N GLN A 48 19.14 -2.34 3.04
CA GLN A 48 19.51 -3.06 1.83
C GLN A 48 20.12 -4.44 2.16
N GLU A 49 20.90 -4.51 3.22
CA GLU A 49 21.54 -5.74 3.73
C GLU A 49 20.54 -6.80 4.19
N ARG A 50 19.34 -6.39 4.59
CA ARG A 50 18.23 -7.26 5.02
C ARG A 50 17.12 -7.34 3.97
N GLN A 51 17.31 -6.72 2.80
CA GLN A 51 16.32 -6.69 1.71
C GLN A 51 14.94 -6.17 2.18
N ILE A 52 14.95 -5.16 3.06
CA ILE A 52 13.74 -4.51 3.55
C ILE A 52 13.57 -3.17 2.81
N TYR A 53 12.44 -3.02 2.13
CA TYR A 53 12.15 -1.87 1.30
C TYR A 53 10.68 -1.47 1.41
N VAL A 54 10.36 -0.30 0.88
CA VAL A 54 9.04 0.32 0.96
C VAL A 54 8.58 0.62 -0.45
N GLU A 55 7.31 0.35 -0.71
CA GLU A 55 6.59 0.90 -1.84
C GLU A 55 5.57 1.89 -1.31
N VAL A 56 5.56 3.08 -1.90
CA VAL A 56 4.63 4.16 -1.58
C VAL A 56 3.59 4.23 -2.68
N PHE A 57 2.32 4.13 -2.30
CA PHE A 57 1.22 4.20 -3.22
C PHE A 57 0.30 5.38 -2.91
N ALA A 58 -0.10 6.12 -3.93
CA ALA A 58 -1.26 7.00 -3.87
C ALA A 58 -2.51 6.14 -3.97
N CYS A 59 -3.40 6.26 -2.99
CA CYS A 59 -4.56 5.40 -2.89
C CYS A 59 -5.63 5.79 -3.92
N ASN A 60 -6.19 4.76 -4.54
CA ASN A 60 -7.32 4.85 -5.43
C ASN A 60 -8.56 4.33 -4.70
N ILE A 61 -9.64 5.11 -4.74
CA ILE A 61 -10.90 4.80 -4.04
C ILE A 61 -12.05 4.73 -5.03
N THR A 62 -12.98 3.81 -4.78
CA THR A 62 -14.22 3.70 -5.57
C THR A 62 -15.21 4.79 -5.17
N SER A 63 -16.13 5.14 -6.08
CA SER A 63 -17.27 6.01 -5.77
C SER A 63 -18.03 5.56 -4.52
N GLU A 64 -18.23 4.24 -4.36
CA GLU A 64 -18.93 3.69 -3.20
C GLU A 64 -18.19 3.94 -1.89
N TYR A 65 -16.87 3.74 -1.87
CA TYR A 65 -16.07 4.00 -0.68
C TYR A 65 -16.00 5.50 -0.37
N LEU A 66 -15.86 6.32 -1.41
CA LEU A 66 -15.83 7.78 -1.28
C LEU A 66 -17.09 8.30 -0.57
N MET A 67 -18.26 7.79 -0.95
CA MET A 67 -19.55 8.25 -0.42
C MET A 67 -19.94 7.61 0.93
N SER A 68 -19.35 6.45 1.29
CA SER A 68 -19.73 5.70 2.50
C SER A 68 -18.83 5.95 3.71
N SER A 69 -17.66 6.57 3.53
CA SER A 69 -16.68 6.78 4.60
C SER A 69 -16.32 8.26 4.77
N LYS A 70 -16.20 8.71 6.03
CA LYS A 70 -15.59 10.02 6.34
C LYS A 70 -14.06 9.95 6.38
N LYS A 71 -13.49 8.75 6.54
CA LYS A 71 -12.05 8.54 6.53
C LYS A 71 -11.62 8.02 5.17
N GLN A 72 -10.82 8.81 4.48
CA GLN A 72 -10.37 8.52 3.13
C GLN A 72 -8.86 8.27 3.10
N PRO A 73 -8.38 7.16 2.50
CA PRO A 73 -6.96 6.91 2.36
C PRO A 73 -6.34 7.87 1.32
N VAL A 74 -5.18 8.42 1.65
CA VAL A 74 -4.40 9.33 0.78
C VAL A 74 -3.19 8.59 0.24
N TYR A 75 -2.36 8.07 1.15
CA TYR A 75 -1.16 7.30 0.82
C TYR A 75 -1.11 6.01 1.62
N SER A 76 -0.51 4.98 1.03
CA SER A 76 -0.05 3.80 1.77
C SER A 76 1.45 3.58 1.58
N PHE A 77 2.14 3.30 2.68
CA PHE A 77 3.55 2.94 2.73
C PHE A 77 3.61 1.47 3.11
N VAL A 78 3.81 0.61 2.13
CA VAL A 78 3.83 -0.84 2.34
C VAL A 78 5.27 -1.28 2.52
N VAL A 79 5.56 -1.86 3.69
CA VAL A 79 6.91 -2.32 4.01
C VAL A 79 7.01 -3.80 3.76
N TYR A 80 7.95 -4.14 2.90
CA TYR A 80 8.16 -5.50 2.43
C TYR A 80 9.53 -6.02 2.83
N TYR A 81 9.57 -7.32 3.10
CA TYR A 81 10.77 -8.11 3.24
C TYR A 81 10.90 -9.04 2.03
N TYR A 82 12.01 -8.90 1.29
CA TYR A 82 12.32 -9.79 0.17
C TYR A 82 13.31 -10.86 0.59
N LYS A 83 13.02 -12.09 0.18
CA LYS A 83 13.97 -13.21 0.30
C LYS A 83 13.83 -14.12 -0.90
N GLN A 84 14.86 -14.15 -1.75
CA GLN A 84 14.89 -14.94 -2.99
C GLN A 84 13.69 -14.61 -3.89
N LEU A 85 12.76 -15.56 -4.05
CA LEU A 85 11.56 -15.45 -4.89
C LEU A 85 10.30 -15.02 -4.10
N LEU A 86 10.46 -14.63 -2.83
CA LEU A 86 9.35 -14.28 -1.94
C LEU A 86 9.38 -12.79 -1.58
N LYS A 87 8.23 -12.15 -1.75
CA LYS A 87 7.89 -10.80 -1.23
C LYS A 87 6.88 -10.97 -0.10
N VAL A 88 7.25 -10.58 1.12
CA VAL A 88 6.34 -10.63 2.28
C VAL A 88 6.04 -9.22 2.76
N GLU A 89 4.77 -8.88 2.91
CA GLU A 89 4.34 -7.64 3.58
C GLU A 89 4.56 -7.80 5.08
N LEU A 90 5.43 -6.97 5.67
CA LEU A 90 5.65 -6.95 7.12
C LEU A 90 4.55 -6.12 7.81
N PHE A 91 4.31 -4.92 7.29
CA PHE A 91 3.23 -4.05 7.72
C PHE A 91 2.98 -2.96 6.68
N ARG A 92 1.91 -2.20 6.91
CA ARG A 92 1.54 -1.04 6.10
C ARG A 92 1.24 0.16 6.97
N ILE A 93 1.67 1.33 6.55
CA ILE A 93 1.26 2.61 7.17
C ILE A 93 0.33 3.32 6.20
N TYR A 94 -0.83 3.74 6.69
CA TYR A 94 -1.77 4.59 5.96
C TYR A 94 -1.65 6.03 6.45
N LEU A 95 -1.55 6.94 5.50
CA LEU A 95 -1.93 8.33 5.70
C LEU A 95 -3.37 8.48 5.24
N ASN A 96 -4.27 8.68 6.18
CA ASN A 96 -5.67 8.93 5.93
C ASN A 96 -6.00 10.41 6.14
N PHE A 97 -7.10 10.85 5.55
CA PHE A 97 -7.74 12.12 5.83
C PHE A 97 -9.14 11.87 6.36
N GLU A 98 -9.46 12.39 7.55
CA GLU A 98 -10.79 12.34 8.12
C GLU A 98 -11.50 13.68 7.88
N LEU A 99 -12.58 13.62 7.13
CA LEU A 99 -13.43 14.74 6.77
C LEU A 99 -14.16 15.23 8.02
N THR A 100 -14.06 16.54 8.30
CA THR A 100 -14.78 17.16 9.43
C THR A 100 -16.11 17.78 9.02
N GLU A 101 -16.28 18.05 7.73
CA GLU A 101 -17.47 18.67 7.17
C GLU A 101 -18.48 17.61 6.70
N ASP A 102 -19.78 17.93 6.79
CA ASP A 102 -20.83 17.10 6.21
C ASP A 102 -21.00 17.45 4.73
N ILE A 103 -20.51 16.58 3.86
CA ILE A 103 -20.65 16.70 2.41
C ILE A 103 -22.07 16.32 2.01
N LYS A 104 -22.73 17.19 1.25
CA LYS A 104 -24.13 17.01 0.86
C LYS A 104 -24.30 16.42 -0.55
N SER A 105 -23.26 16.47 -1.38
CA SER A 105 -23.30 15.95 -2.75
C SER A 105 -21.93 15.53 -3.28
N GLU A 106 -21.92 14.68 -4.31
CA GLU A 106 -20.71 14.32 -5.05
C GLU A 106 -20.07 15.54 -5.73
N GLU A 107 -20.87 16.48 -6.22
CA GLU A 107 -20.39 17.70 -6.86
C GLU A 107 -19.58 18.58 -5.90
N GLU A 108 -20.03 18.68 -4.65
CA GLU A 108 -19.34 19.41 -3.58
C GLU A 108 -17.97 18.75 -3.24
N LEU A 109 -17.92 17.42 -3.25
CA LEU A 109 -16.69 16.62 -3.07
C LEU A 109 -15.64 16.89 -4.15
N LEU A 110 -16.07 17.04 -5.40
CA LEU A 110 -15.14 17.12 -6.54
C LEU A 110 -14.65 18.54 -6.82
N ASN A 111 -15.47 19.55 -6.50
CA ASN A 111 -15.20 20.93 -6.91
C ASN A 111 -14.52 21.78 -5.83
N ASN A 112 -14.60 21.38 -4.55
CA ASN A 112 -14.09 22.18 -3.43
C ASN A 112 -12.87 21.56 -2.73
N ASP A 113 -12.10 22.41 -2.06
CA ASP A 113 -11.18 21.96 -1.00
C ASP A 113 -12.03 21.52 0.19
N ILE A 114 -11.78 20.33 0.72
CA ILE A 114 -12.55 19.77 1.83
C ILE A 114 -11.70 19.78 3.09
N ASN A 115 -12.24 20.39 4.15
CA ASN A 115 -11.54 20.49 5.41
C ASN A 115 -11.64 19.21 6.23
N GLY A 116 -10.62 18.98 7.04
CA GLY A 116 -10.50 17.77 7.84
C GLY A 116 -9.18 17.71 8.57
N LYS A 117 -8.76 16.50 8.91
CA LYS A 117 -7.47 16.26 9.59
C LYS A 117 -6.79 15.02 9.03
N PHE A 118 -5.47 15.04 8.98
CA PHE A 118 -4.69 13.87 8.61
C PHE A 118 -4.50 12.94 9.80
N ILE A 119 -4.69 11.64 9.58
CA ILE A 119 -4.53 10.59 10.58
C ILE A 119 -3.56 9.55 10.04
N THR A 120 -2.57 9.19 10.84
CA THR A 120 -1.65 8.11 10.49
C THR A 120 -2.04 6.83 11.21
N GLU A 121 -2.12 5.72 10.49
CA GLU A 121 -2.42 4.41 11.05
C GLU A 121 -1.41 3.38 10.59
N ILE A 122 -1.03 2.45 11.47
CA ILE A 122 -0.23 1.28 11.11
C ILE A 122 -1.12 0.03 11.14
N MET A 123 -1.02 -0.79 10.10
CA MET A 123 -1.69 -2.07 9.97
C MET A 123 -0.65 -3.20 9.99
N ILE A 124 -0.80 -4.12 10.94
CA ILE A 124 0.06 -5.30 11.10
C ILE A 124 -0.85 -6.51 11.23
N GLU A 125 -0.70 -7.50 10.35
CA GLU A 125 -1.50 -8.74 10.35
C GLU A 125 -3.02 -8.48 10.45
N GLY A 126 -3.52 -7.47 9.73
CA GLY A 126 -4.93 -7.08 9.70
C GLY A 126 -5.42 -6.28 10.92
N LYS A 127 -4.56 -6.02 11.92
CA LYS A 127 -4.88 -5.15 13.06
C LYS A 127 -4.37 -3.74 12.80
N THR A 128 -5.25 -2.76 12.96
CA THR A 128 -4.93 -1.35 12.78
C THR A 128 -4.74 -0.65 14.12
N LYS A 129 -3.72 0.21 14.22
CA LYS A 129 -3.50 1.10 15.36
C LYS A 129 -3.20 2.51 14.85
N THR A 130 -3.89 3.50 15.40
CA THR A 130 -3.58 4.92 15.15
C THR A 130 -2.25 5.28 15.79
N LEU A 131 -1.40 5.98 15.05
CA LEU A 131 -0.16 6.53 15.58
C LEU A 131 -0.44 7.94 16.12
N ASP A 132 0.12 8.27 17.29
CA ASP A 132 0.07 9.62 17.87
C ASP A 132 1.00 10.60 17.13
N LYS A 133 0.99 10.54 15.80
CA LYS A 133 1.72 11.44 14.92
C LYS A 133 0.72 12.24 14.12
N ASN A 134 0.45 13.45 14.61
CA ASN A 134 -0.39 14.41 13.91
C ASN A 134 0.41 15.01 12.76
N ILE A 135 -0.18 14.97 11.56
CA ILE A 135 0.23 15.79 10.43
C ILE A 135 -0.80 16.92 10.39
N ASP A 136 -0.44 18.07 10.95
CA ASP A 136 -1.40 19.17 11.11
C ASP A 136 -1.77 19.78 9.75
N VAL A 137 -0.81 19.82 8.82
CA VAL A 137 -1.00 20.32 7.46
C VAL A 137 -0.30 19.43 6.45
N PHE A 138 -0.82 19.40 5.23
CA PHE A 138 -0.18 18.69 4.14
C PHE A 138 0.95 19.52 3.53
N GLU A 139 2.20 19.12 3.70
CA GLU A 139 3.37 19.87 3.23
C GLU A 139 3.84 19.49 1.81
N GLY A 140 2.95 18.85 1.04
CA GLY A 140 3.25 18.33 -0.29
C GLY A 140 3.80 16.90 -0.28
N ASP A 141 3.66 16.23 -1.43
CA ASP A 141 3.94 14.79 -1.57
C ASP A 141 5.38 14.43 -1.16
N GLU A 142 6.36 15.19 -1.64
CA GLU A 142 7.78 14.94 -1.34
C GLU A 142 8.10 15.02 0.16
N ASN A 143 7.56 16.02 0.85
CA ASN A 143 7.81 16.22 2.28
C ASN A 143 7.14 15.15 3.13
N ILE A 144 5.92 14.74 2.77
CA ILE A 144 5.22 13.63 3.40
C ILE A 144 6.02 12.34 3.24
N ILE A 145 6.43 12.00 2.01
CA ILE A 145 7.23 10.81 1.74
C ILE A 145 8.55 10.86 2.50
N LYS A 146 9.25 11.99 2.49
CA LYS A 146 10.50 12.20 3.24
C LYS A 146 10.30 12.03 4.75
N THR A 147 9.18 12.49 5.29
CA THR A 147 8.83 12.36 6.72
C THR A 147 8.63 10.90 7.11
N PHE A 148 7.87 10.14 6.31
CA PHE A 148 7.69 8.70 6.54
C PHE A 148 8.98 7.90 6.33
N LYS A 149 9.76 8.24 5.31
CA LYS A 149 11.08 7.64 5.07
C LYS A 149 12.03 7.85 6.25
N SER A 150 12.03 9.05 6.83
CA SER A 150 12.83 9.37 8.02
C SER A 150 12.35 8.60 9.24
N PHE A 151 11.04 8.52 9.45
CA PHE A 151 10.43 7.72 10.52
C PHE A 151 10.79 6.24 10.44
N LEU A 152 10.67 5.63 9.26
CA LEU A 152 11.00 4.22 9.02
C LEU A 152 12.50 3.91 9.18
N LYS A 153 13.36 4.91 9.00
CA LYS A 153 14.81 4.79 9.20
C LYS A 153 15.28 5.00 10.64
N THR A 154 14.37 5.33 11.57
CA THR A 154 14.72 5.44 13.00
C THR A 154 15.21 4.09 13.56
N LYS A 155 16.08 4.13 14.58
CA LYS A 155 16.61 2.91 15.21
C LYS A 155 15.51 1.99 15.76
N ALA A 156 14.48 2.58 16.36
CA ALA A 156 13.34 1.84 16.90
C ALA A 156 12.58 1.07 15.78
N MET A 157 12.27 1.75 14.67
CA MET A 157 11.59 1.12 13.54
C MET A 157 12.46 0.05 12.89
N LYS A 158 13.76 0.30 12.68
CA LYS A 158 14.69 -0.72 12.17
C LYS A 158 14.74 -1.95 13.06
N SER A 159 14.78 -1.78 14.39
CA SER A 159 14.76 -2.91 15.32
C SER A 159 13.45 -3.70 15.24
N MET A 160 12.32 -3.01 15.13
CA MET A 160 11.01 -3.65 14.94
C MET A 160 10.94 -4.42 13.61
N LEU A 161 11.46 -3.84 12.53
CA LEU A 161 11.52 -4.46 11.19
C LEU A 161 12.34 -5.75 11.18
N ILE A 162 13.49 -5.74 11.85
CA ILE A 162 14.33 -6.94 12.01
C ILE A 162 13.53 -8.04 12.72
N LYS A 163 12.86 -7.72 13.83
CA LYS A 163 12.04 -8.69 14.58
C LYS A 163 10.92 -9.27 13.72
N LEU A 164 10.19 -8.44 12.97
CA LEU A 164 9.12 -8.91 12.09
C LEU A 164 9.63 -9.81 10.95
N ALA A 165 10.81 -9.49 10.40
CA ALA A 165 11.45 -10.32 9.38
C ALA A 165 11.90 -11.67 9.96
N ASP A 166 12.53 -11.66 11.13
CA ASP A 166 12.99 -12.88 11.81
C ASP A 166 11.79 -13.76 12.25
N ASP A 167 10.68 -13.15 12.70
CA ASP A 167 9.43 -13.84 13.02
C ASP A 167 8.79 -14.47 11.76
N THR A 168 8.83 -13.74 10.64
CA THR A 168 8.35 -14.25 9.34
C THR A 168 9.16 -15.47 8.91
N ASP A 169 10.49 -15.39 9.00
CA ASP A 169 11.38 -16.51 8.68
C ASP A 169 11.13 -17.71 9.62
N SER A 170 10.98 -17.47 10.92
CA SER A 170 10.70 -18.51 11.91
C SER A 170 9.34 -19.19 11.68
N LYS A 171 8.30 -18.43 11.36
CA LYS A 171 6.97 -18.97 11.01
C LYS A 171 7.07 -19.84 9.77
N ARG A 172 7.85 -19.41 8.78
CA ARG A 172 8.06 -20.14 7.52
C ARG A 172 8.81 -21.45 7.75
N GLU A 173 9.89 -21.44 8.50
CA GLU A 173 10.65 -22.65 8.84
C GLU A 173 9.77 -23.67 9.56
N LYS A 174 8.95 -23.23 10.52
CA LYS A 174 7.97 -24.08 11.20
C LYS A 174 6.90 -24.63 10.26
N TYR A 175 6.36 -23.81 9.37
CA TYR A 175 5.26 -24.20 8.48
C TYR A 175 5.70 -25.21 7.43
N TYR A 176 6.86 -24.97 6.81
CA TYR A 176 7.37 -25.85 5.76
C TYR A 176 8.11 -27.07 6.34
N GLY A 177 8.63 -27.01 7.57
CA GLY A 177 9.25 -28.16 8.24
C GLY A 177 10.43 -28.75 7.46
N LEU A 178 11.13 -27.92 6.67
CA LEU A 178 12.10 -28.42 5.71
C LEU A 178 13.49 -28.54 6.35
N ASP A 179 13.82 -29.76 6.74
CA ASP A 179 15.20 -30.24 6.68
C ASP A 179 15.61 -30.33 5.20
N TYR A 180 16.18 -29.23 4.68
CA TYR A 180 16.63 -29.12 3.29
C TYR A 180 17.86 -29.96 2.98
N SER A 181 18.39 -30.74 3.94
CA SER A 181 19.57 -31.59 3.72
C SER A 181 19.42 -32.53 2.51
N ASN A 182 18.18 -32.89 2.15
CA ASN A 182 17.87 -33.79 1.03
C ASN A 182 17.16 -33.14 -0.17
N ALA A 183 16.90 -31.83 -0.14
CA ALA A 183 16.23 -31.15 -1.24
C ALA A 183 17.22 -30.88 -2.39
N LYS A 184 17.06 -31.59 -3.51
CA LYS A 184 17.82 -31.30 -4.72
C LYS A 184 17.25 -30.05 -5.41
N PRO A 185 18.10 -29.10 -5.84
CA PRO A 185 17.67 -28.01 -6.69
C PRO A 185 16.91 -28.54 -7.91
N PRO A 186 15.89 -27.83 -8.43
CA PRO A 186 15.21 -28.23 -9.64
C PRO A 186 16.22 -28.38 -10.78
N GLU A 187 16.29 -29.58 -11.36
CA GLU A 187 17.13 -29.84 -12.52
C GLU A 187 16.48 -29.22 -13.76
N ILE A 188 17.28 -28.52 -14.55
CA ILE A 188 16.80 -27.85 -15.76
C ILE A 188 16.40 -28.92 -16.78
N THR A 189 15.09 -29.06 -17.04
CA THR A 189 14.56 -29.91 -18.10
C THR A 189 14.18 -29.07 -19.31
N PHE A 190 15.12 -28.91 -20.25
CA PHE A 190 14.80 -28.36 -21.57
C PHE A 190 14.12 -29.44 -22.42
N SER A 191 12.80 -29.34 -22.59
CA SER A 191 12.08 -30.06 -23.63
C SER A 191 12.15 -29.25 -24.91
N LEU A 192 13.08 -29.59 -25.80
CA LEU A 192 12.99 -29.16 -27.20
C LEU A 192 11.82 -29.94 -27.80
N ARG A 193 10.63 -29.32 -27.87
CA ARG A 193 9.59 -29.79 -28.78
C ARG A 193 10.24 -29.84 -30.16
N LYS A 194 10.46 -31.05 -30.68
CA LYS A 194 10.65 -31.24 -32.12
C LYS A 194 9.31 -30.88 -32.75
N ASP A 195 9.15 -29.62 -33.13
CA ASP A 195 8.18 -29.27 -34.15
C ASP A 195 8.55 -30.08 -35.39
N LYS A 196 7.87 -31.20 -35.59
CA LYS A 196 7.77 -31.81 -36.92
C LYS A 196 7.00 -30.82 -37.77
N LYS A 197 7.72 -29.88 -38.39
CA LYS A 197 7.29 -29.25 -39.62
C LYS A 197 7.94 -30.00 -40.78
N ASP A 198 7.06 -30.65 -41.53
CA ASP A 198 7.10 -30.85 -42.98
C ASP A 198 8.38 -31.41 -43.60
N LEU A 199 8.32 -32.71 -43.94
CA LEU A 199 8.76 -33.28 -45.22
C LEU A 199 7.93 -34.53 -45.53
#